data_AF-A0AAN5D4D1-F1
#
_entry.id   AF-A0AAN5D4D1-F1
#
_cell.length_a   1.000
_cell.length_b   1.000
_cell.length_c   1.000
_cell.angle_alpha   90.00
_cell.angle_beta   90.00
_cell.angle_gamma   90.00
#
_symmetry.space_group_name_H-M   'P 1'
#
loop_
_entity.id
_entity.type
_entity.pdbx_description
1 polymer ?
#
loop_
_entity_poly.entity_id
_entity_poly.type
_entity_poly.pdbx_seq_one_letter_code
_entity_poly.pdbx_strand_id
1 'polypeptide(L)'
;QVDGRLTLHSRKYTVSVAEVARRLSAPECINLSMLGSILRRGKTSNTGAELRSELQRHGILVDQGRRKDAKTTCFTALLEEESLILARDLGDATSRFLPVSYLAAELNTCAAATTTIAIAHRRAALQGASRLCALLSSSLVSLRLPVSDRIPSSPSPYAQLMKNYCSLTHGYGPEVCVLWLESFRKIFDAASEMLPLT
;
A
#
# COMPACT_ATOMS: atom_id res chain seq x y z
N GLN A 1 3.86 0.17 21.17
CA GLN A 1 4.86 0.69 20.20
C GLN A 1 6.05 -0.25 20.17
N VAL A 2 6.74 -0.31 19.04
CA VAL A 2 7.88 -1.21 18.76
C VAL A 2 8.95 -0.40 18.01
N ASP A 3 10.23 -0.69 18.21
CA ASP A 3 11.30 -0.02 17.44
C ASP A 3 11.19 -0.30 15.93
N GLY A 4 11.74 0.58 15.11
CA GLY A 4 11.75 0.50 13.64
C GLY A 4 12.72 -0.50 13.04
N ARG A 5 12.37 -1.08 11.87
CA ARG A 5 13.26 -1.90 11.03
C ARG A 5 13.83 -1.05 9.90
N LEU A 6 13.06 -0.05 9.47
CA LEU A 6 13.32 0.69 8.24
C LEU A 6 14.10 2.01 8.44
N THR A 7 14.38 2.42 9.68
CA THR A 7 15.05 3.70 9.96
C THR A 7 16.34 3.49 10.73
N LEU A 8 17.39 4.23 10.35
CA LEU A 8 18.68 4.26 11.07
C LEU A 8 18.58 4.93 12.45
N HIS A 9 17.58 5.78 12.64
CA HIS A 9 17.24 6.38 13.92
C HIS A 9 16.26 5.49 14.69
N SER A 10 16.28 5.55 16.02
CA SER A 10 15.40 4.80 16.94
C SER A 10 13.94 5.26 16.89
N ARG A 11 13.36 5.33 15.68
CA ARG A 11 11.95 5.61 15.49
C ARG A 11 11.13 4.46 16.05
N LYS A 12 10.11 4.82 16.82
CA LYS A 12 9.11 3.88 17.31
C LYS A 12 7.90 3.90 16.41
N TYR A 13 7.31 2.73 16.23
CA TYR A 13 6.12 2.51 15.45
C TYR A 13 5.00 1.99 16.34
N THR A 14 3.81 2.52 16.14
CA THR A 14 2.56 2.09 16.74
C THR A 14 2.11 0.80 16.07
N VAL A 15 1.73 -0.17 16.91
CA VAL A 15 1.12 -1.42 16.48
C VAL A 15 -0.24 -1.47 17.13
N SER A 16 -1.29 -1.53 16.31
CA SER A 16 -2.66 -1.54 16.80
C SER A 16 -3.07 -2.95 17.26
N VAL A 17 -4.02 -3.02 18.19
CA VAL A 17 -4.63 -4.30 18.58
C VAL A 17 -5.30 -4.97 17.37
N ALA A 18 -5.86 -4.17 16.46
CA ALA A 18 -6.47 -4.63 15.22
C ALA A 18 -5.45 -5.29 14.28
N GLU A 19 -4.25 -4.72 14.11
CA GLU A 19 -3.17 -5.34 13.34
C GLU A 19 -2.83 -6.70 13.96
N VAL A 20 -2.60 -6.76 15.28
CA VAL A 20 -2.25 -8.01 15.96
C VAL A 20 -3.33 -9.09 15.76
N ALA A 21 -4.60 -8.74 15.98
CA ALA A 21 -5.73 -9.65 15.77
C ALA A 21 -5.85 -10.12 14.32
N ARG A 22 -5.66 -9.20 13.35
CA ARG A 22 -5.69 -9.49 11.91
C ARG A 22 -4.59 -10.49 11.54
N ARG A 23 -3.37 -10.30 12.05
CA ARG A 23 -2.22 -11.16 11.72
C ARG A 23 -2.35 -12.57 12.28
N LEU A 24 -2.98 -12.73 13.44
CA LEU A 24 -3.31 -14.03 14.03
C LEU A 24 -4.42 -14.78 13.27
N SER A 25 -5.17 -14.07 12.43
CA SER A 25 -6.27 -14.60 11.63
C SER A 25 -5.87 -14.78 10.16
N ALA A 26 -6.74 -15.41 9.36
CA ALA A 26 -6.55 -15.48 7.92
C ALA A 26 -6.50 -14.05 7.32
N PRO A 27 -5.63 -13.79 6.34
CA PRO A 27 -4.85 -14.76 5.58
C PRO A 27 -3.50 -15.14 6.18
N GLU A 28 -2.91 -14.36 7.11
CA GLU A 28 -1.53 -14.60 7.57
C GLU A 28 -1.41 -15.77 8.56
N CYS A 29 -2.37 -15.93 9.47
CA CYS A 29 -2.37 -16.97 10.51
C CYS A 29 -1.02 -17.11 11.22
N ILE A 30 -0.39 -15.99 11.61
CA ILE A 30 0.94 -16.03 12.23
C ILE A 30 0.88 -16.71 13.60
N ASN A 31 1.92 -17.47 13.95
CA ASN A 31 2.02 -18.03 15.29
C ASN A 31 2.60 -17.02 16.30
N LEU A 32 2.45 -17.31 17.59
CA LEU A 32 2.92 -16.43 18.67
C LEU A 32 4.43 -16.15 18.63
N SER A 33 5.24 -17.11 18.20
CA SER A 33 6.70 -16.93 18.09
C SER A 33 7.05 -15.89 17.02
N MET A 34 6.39 -15.97 15.86
CA MET A 34 6.55 -15.00 14.78
C MET A 34 6.00 -13.64 15.21
N LEU A 35 4.83 -13.58 15.83
CA LEU A 35 4.27 -12.33 16.37
C LEU A 35 5.24 -11.68 17.37
N GLY A 36 5.81 -12.45 18.29
CA GLY A 36 6.84 -11.95 19.22
C GLY A 36 8.06 -11.36 18.50
N SER A 37 8.48 -11.99 17.40
CA SER A 37 9.57 -11.48 16.55
C SER A 37 9.21 -10.16 15.86
N ILE A 38 7.97 -10.02 15.37
CA ILE A 38 7.45 -8.78 14.78
C ILE A 38 7.42 -7.67 15.81
N LEU A 39 6.91 -7.97 17.01
CA LEU A 39 6.78 -7.04 18.15
C LEU A 39 8.13 -6.76 18.86
N ARG A 40 9.23 -7.36 18.39
CA ARG A 40 10.58 -7.27 18.98
C ARG A 40 10.61 -7.58 20.46
N ARG A 41 9.85 -8.58 20.88
CA ARG A 41 10.01 -9.11 22.24
C ARG A 41 11.33 -9.86 22.31
N GLY A 42 12.09 -9.61 23.37
CA GLY A 42 13.32 -10.36 23.64
C GLY A 42 13.04 -11.85 23.72
N LYS A 43 14.05 -12.68 23.41
CA LYS A 43 13.92 -14.14 23.54
C LYS A 43 14.22 -14.54 24.98
N THR A 44 13.20 -14.56 25.84
CA THR A 44 13.28 -15.17 27.18
C THR A 44 12.39 -16.40 27.24
N SER A 45 12.67 -17.33 28.16
CA SER A 45 11.87 -18.57 28.32
C SER A 45 10.38 -18.28 28.57
N ASN A 46 10.05 -17.14 29.17
CA ASN A 46 8.67 -16.75 29.53
C ASN A 46 7.95 -15.87 28.49
N THR A 47 8.62 -15.40 27.44
CA THR A 47 8.05 -14.41 26.51
C THR A 47 6.74 -14.87 25.88
N GLY A 48 6.63 -16.16 25.56
CA GLY A 48 5.42 -16.73 24.94
C GLY A 48 4.21 -16.73 25.88
N ALA A 49 4.43 -16.96 27.18
CA ALA A 49 3.36 -16.92 28.18
C ALA A 49 2.91 -15.49 28.43
N GLU A 50 3.86 -14.56 28.62
CA GLU A 50 3.59 -13.14 28.83
C GLU A 50 2.84 -12.49 27.67
N LEU A 51 3.28 -12.76 26.43
CA LEU A 51 2.60 -12.28 25.22
C LEU A 51 1.16 -12.80 25.17
N ARG A 52 0.93 -14.08 25.49
CA ARG A 52 -0.43 -14.63 25.51
C ARG A 52 -1.30 -13.96 26.57
N SER A 53 -0.80 -13.78 27.79
CA SER A 53 -1.54 -13.08 28.85
C SER A 53 -1.87 -11.64 28.49
N GLU A 54 -0.99 -10.96 27.76
CA GLU A 54 -1.25 -9.61 27.26
C GLU A 54 -2.29 -9.58 26.15
N LEU A 55 -2.22 -10.51 25.18
CA LEU A 55 -3.25 -10.64 24.16
C LEU A 55 -4.63 -10.91 24.78
N GLN A 56 -4.68 -11.76 25.81
CA GLN A 56 -5.92 -12.05 26.53
C GLN A 56 -6.49 -10.82 27.25
N ARG A 57 -5.64 -9.94 27.81
CA ARG A 57 -6.08 -8.65 28.38
C ARG A 57 -6.72 -7.73 27.33
N HIS A 58 -6.36 -7.90 26.07
CA HIS A 58 -6.96 -7.19 24.93
C HIS A 58 -8.08 -7.99 24.22
N GLY A 59 -8.57 -9.08 24.83
CA GLY A 59 -9.65 -9.89 24.27
C GLY A 59 -9.24 -10.79 23.10
N ILE A 60 -7.95 -10.98 22.86
CA ILE A 60 -7.42 -11.85 21.80
C ILE A 60 -7.06 -13.21 22.39
N LEU A 61 -7.83 -14.24 22.00
CA LEU A 61 -7.55 -15.63 22.35
C LEU A 61 -6.69 -16.27 21.26
N VAL A 62 -5.64 -17.00 21.68
CA VAL A 62 -4.73 -17.68 20.75
C VAL A 62 -4.65 -19.16 21.09
N ASP A 63 -5.25 -19.98 20.23
CA ASP A 63 -5.24 -21.43 20.36
C ASP A 63 -3.82 -22.00 20.22
N GLN A 64 -3.51 -23.00 21.04
CA GLN A 64 -2.25 -23.72 20.95
C GLN A 64 -2.24 -24.62 19.70
N GLY A 65 -1.11 -24.67 18.99
CA GLY A 65 -0.93 -25.57 17.84
C GLY A 65 -1.47 -25.06 16.49
N ARG A 66 -1.87 -23.79 16.39
CA ARG A 66 -2.32 -23.19 15.12
C ARG A 66 -1.21 -23.27 14.07
N ARG A 67 -1.53 -23.89 12.93
CA ARG A 67 -0.59 -24.06 11.82
C ARG A 67 -0.47 -22.77 11.01
N LYS A 68 0.73 -22.53 10.51
CA LYS A 68 1.06 -21.39 9.65
C LYS A 68 0.57 -21.69 8.24
N ASP A 69 -0.41 -20.95 7.77
CA ASP A 69 -0.99 -21.17 6.44
C ASP A 69 -0.41 -20.23 5.37
N ALA A 70 0.06 -19.02 5.73
CA ALA A 70 0.65 -18.09 4.77
C ALA A 70 2.16 -18.25 4.59
N LYS A 71 2.58 -18.12 3.32
CA LYS A 71 3.99 -17.93 2.96
C LYS A 71 4.51 -16.64 3.59
N THR A 72 5.63 -16.74 4.31
CA THR A 72 6.35 -15.54 4.78
C THR A 72 6.96 -14.83 3.58
N THR A 73 6.73 -13.52 3.52
CA THR A 73 7.31 -12.62 2.52
C THR A 73 8.05 -11.49 3.23
N CYS A 74 8.73 -10.62 2.47
CA CYS A 74 9.31 -9.41 3.05
C CYS A 74 8.24 -8.50 3.70
N PHE A 75 7.02 -8.50 3.18
CA PHE A 75 5.90 -7.76 3.78
C PHE A 75 5.57 -8.24 5.20
N THR A 76 5.70 -9.54 5.48
CA THR A 76 5.47 -10.10 6.82
C THR A 76 6.36 -9.43 7.89
N ALA A 77 7.52 -8.91 7.51
CA ALA A 77 8.43 -8.22 8.44
C ALA A 77 8.01 -6.78 8.74
N LEU A 78 7.11 -6.18 7.96
CA LEU A 78 6.64 -4.82 8.13
C LEU A 78 5.49 -4.74 9.13
N LEU A 79 5.47 -3.65 9.88
CA LEU A 79 4.28 -3.17 10.58
C LEU A 79 3.37 -2.41 9.61
N GLU A 80 2.09 -2.27 9.95
CA GLU A 80 1.16 -1.45 9.15
C GLU A 80 1.63 0.01 9.05
N GLU A 81 2.08 0.61 10.15
CA GLU A 81 2.58 1.98 10.13
C GLU A 81 3.88 2.11 9.30
N GLU A 82 4.81 1.15 9.43
CA GLU A 82 6.03 1.09 8.59
C GLU A 82 5.69 1.07 7.10
N SER A 83 4.69 0.28 6.74
CA SER A 83 4.22 0.11 5.37
C SER A 83 3.61 1.39 4.80
N LEU A 84 2.80 2.10 5.59
CA LEU A 84 2.20 3.37 5.18
C LEU A 84 3.25 4.48 5.03
N ILE A 85 4.22 4.55 5.94
CA ILE A 85 5.33 5.50 5.85
C ILE A 85 6.17 5.20 4.61
N LEU A 86 6.50 3.93 4.34
CA LEU A 86 7.25 3.55 3.15
C LEU A 86 6.52 3.96 1.86
N ALA A 87 5.20 3.76 1.79
CA ALA A 87 4.41 4.19 0.64
C ALA A 87 4.40 5.72 0.47
N ARG A 88 4.31 6.47 1.57
CA ARG A 88 4.39 7.94 1.55
C ARG A 88 5.75 8.43 1.10
N ASP A 89 6.83 7.86 1.64
CA ASP A 89 8.19 8.26 1.30
C ASP A 89 8.49 7.95 -0.18
N LEU A 90 7.95 6.84 -0.73
CA LEU A 90 7.95 6.58 -2.16
C LEU A 90 7.17 7.64 -2.95
N GLY A 91 6.00 8.08 -2.45
CA GLY A 91 5.21 9.14 -3.06
C GLY A 91 5.94 10.49 -3.13
N ASP A 92 6.67 10.83 -2.07
CA ASP A 92 7.53 12.01 -2.01
C ASP A 92 8.67 11.92 -3.03
N ALA A 93 9.37 10.79 -3.09
CA ALA A 93 10.44 10.57 -4.06
C ALA A 93 9.90 10.62 -5.51
N THR A 94 8.76 9.98 -5.76
CA THR A 94 8.08 9.98 -7.06
C THR A 94 7.70 11.41 -7.47
N SER A 95 7.12 12.19 -6.56
CA SER A 95 6.71 13.56 -6.87
C SER A 95 7.89 14.50 -7.16
N ARG A 96 9.06 14.24 -6.58
CA ARG A 96 10.26 15.08 -6.74
C ARG A 96 11.12 14.66 -7.94
N PHE A 97 11.23 13.37 -8.20
CA PHE A 97 12.27 12.83 -9.08
C PHE A 97 11.75 12.01 -10.26
N LEU A 98 10.45 11.68 -10.33
CA LEU A 98 9.91 11.03 -11.51
C LEU A 98 9.98 11.99 -12.71
N PRO A 99 10.62 11.62 -13.82
CA PRO A 99 10.88 12.54 -14.93
C PRO A 99 9.64 12.68 -15.84
N VAL A 100 8.55 13.23 -15.29
CA VAL A 100 7.24 13.30 -15.96
C VAL A 100 7.33 13.97 -17.33
N SER A 101 8.02 15.10 -17.45
CA SER A 101 8.16 15.84 -18.71
C SER A 101 8.90 15.04 -19.79
N TYR A 102 9.96 14.31 -19.41
CA TYR A 102 10.68 13.45 -20.34
C TYR A 102 9.80 12.31 -20.83
N LEU A 103 9.15 11.59 -19.90
CA LEU A 103 8.26 10.47 -20.24
C LEU A 103 7.08 10.92 -21.12
N ALA A 104 6.52 12.10 -20.84
CA ALA A 104 5.47 12.71 -21.65
C ALA A 104 5.94 13.03 -23.08
N ALA A 105 7.15 13.59 -23.22
CA ALA A 105 7.75 13.86 -24.53
C ALA A 105 8.00 12.57 -25.31
N GLU A 106 8.57 11.54 -24.68
CA GLU A 106 8.79 10.22 -25.30
C GLU A 106 7.50 9.60 -25.83
N LEU A 107 6.40 9.68 -25.06
CA LEU A 107 5.08 9.19 -25.51
C LEU A 107 4.60 9.89 -26.78
N ASN A 108 4.93 11.15 -27.00
CA ASN A 108 4.57 11.88 -28.21
C ASN A 108 5.52 11.57 -29.36
N THR A 109 6.82 11.48 -29.10
CA THR A 109 7.85 11.09 -30.09
C THR A 109 7.53 9.73 -30.71
N CYS A 110 7.22 8.71 -29.90
CA CYS A 110 6.89 7.38 -30.40
C CYS A 110 5.62 7.34 -31.25
N ALA A 111 4.69 8.27 -31.05
CA ALA A 111 3.43 8.30 -31.80
C ALA A 111 3.58 8.96 -33.19
N ALA A 112 4.59 9.82 -33.36
CA ALA A 112 4.90 10.52 -34.62
C ALA A 112 3.69 11.16 -35.33
N ALA A 113 2.74 11.72 -34.56
CA ALA A 113 1.53 12.34 -35.12
C ALA A 113 1.84 13.70 -35.76
N THR A 114 1.74 13.80 -37.08
CA THR A 114 2.12 15.01 -37.85
C THR A 114 0.94 15.79 -38.44
N THR A 115 -0.23 15.17 -38.61
CA THR A 115 -1.42 15.83 -39.16
C THR A 115 -2.34 16.32 -38.04
N THR A 116 -3.14 17.37 -38.30
CA THR A 116 -4.12 17.90 -37.33
C THR A 116 -5.07 16.80 -36.81
N ILE A 117 -5.52 15.90 -37.69
CA ILE A 117 -6.39 14.77 -37.32
C ILE A 117 -5.65 13.77 -36.44
N ALA A 118 -4.39 13.42 -36.78
CA ALA A 118 -3.58 12.50 -35.98
C ALA A 118 -3.28 13.09 -34.59
N ILE A 119 -3.00 14.39 -34.51
CA ILE A 119 -2.79 15.13 -33.26
C ILE A 119 -4.07 15.13 -32.42
N ALA A 120 -5.23 15.42 -33.00
CA ALA A 120 -6.51 15.40 -32.30
C ALA A 120 -6.84 14.00 -31.75
N HIS A 121 -6.67 12.95 -32.57
CA HIS A 121 -6.86 11.57 -32.15
C HIS A 121 -5.90 11.17 -31.01
N ARG A 122 -4.63 11.57 -31.12
CA ARG A 122 -3.62 11.32 -30.07
C ARG A 122 -3.99 12.02 -28.76
N ARG A 123 -4.43 13.29 -28.82
CA ARG A 123 -4.90 14.04 -27.66
C ARG A 123 -6.06 13.33 -26.98
N ALA A 124 -7.06 12.90 -27.76
CA ALA A 124 -8.22 12.16 -27.24
C ALA A 124 -7.82 10.84 -26.57
N ALA A 125 -6.85 10.10 -27.15
CA ALA A 125 -6.34 8.86 -26.58
C ALA A 125 -5.64 9.07 -25.24
N LEU A 126 -4.76 10.08 -25.14
CA LEU A 126 -4.06 10.42 -23.89
C LEU A 126 -5.02 10.85 -22.79
N GLN A 127 -6.00 11.70 -23.12
CA GLN A 127 -7.05 12.12 -22.19
C GLN A 127 -7.93 10.94 -21.77
N GLY A 128 -8.21 10.00 -22.68
CA GLY A 128 -8.88 8.73 -22.37
C GLY A 128 -8.11 7.91 -21.35
N ALA A 129 -6.81 7.71 -21.56
CA ALA A 129 -5.95 6.99 -20.62
C ALA A 129 -5.89 7.67 -19.25
N SER A 130 -5.76 8.99 -19.21
CA SER A 130 -5.80 9.79 -17.98
C SER A 130 -7.12 9.58 -17.20
N ARG A 131 -8.27 9.64 -17.88
CA ARG A 131 -9.58 9.38 -17.25
C ARG A 131 -9.68 7.95 -16.69
N LEU A 132 -9.17 6.95 -17.40
CA LEU A 132 -9.15 5.57 -16.90
C LEU A 132 -8.28 5.43 -15.64
N CYS A 133 -7.11 6.07 -15.59
CA CYS A 133 -6.28 6.10 -14.39
C CYS A 133 -7.04 6.73 -13.20
N ALA A 134 -7.72 7.86 -13.42
CA ALA A 134 -8.49 8.55 -12.37
C ALA A 134 -9.66 7.69 -11.84
N LEU A 135 -10.39 7.01 -12.74
CA LEU A 135 -11.49 6.10 -12.38
C LEU A 135 -10.99 4.90 -11.56
N LEU A 136 -9.89 4.27 -11.99
CA LEU A 136 -9.28 3.16 -11.25
C LEU A 136 -8.73 3.60 -9.91
N SER A 137 -8.06 4.76 -9.86
CA SER A 137 -7.54 5.36 -8.63
C SER A 137 -8.65 5.58 -7.61
N SER A 138 -9.74 6.23 -8.03
CA SER A 138 -10.93 6.46 -7.20
C SER A 138 -11.58 5.15 -6.72
N SER A 139 -11.67 4.16 -7.61
CA SER A 139 -12.20 2.84 -7.26
C SER A 139 -11.35 2.16 -6.17
N LEU A 140 -10.02 2.17 -6.32
CA LEU A 140 -9.12 1.59 -5.32
C LEU A 140 -9.17 2.34 -3.99
N VAL A 141 -9.27 3.67 -4.01
CA VAL A 141 -9.44 4.48 -2.79
C VAL A 141 -10.72 4.09 -2.06
N SER A 142 -11.82 3.86 -2.78
CA SER A 142 -13.09 3.44 -2.19
C SER A 142 -13.04 2.05 -1.54
N LEU A 143 -12.14 1.18 -2.01
CA LEU A 143 -11.96 -0.19 -1.50
C LEU A 143 -10.95 -0.28 -0.35
N ARG A 144 -10.37 0.84 0.10
CA ARG A 144 -9.42 0.86 1.20
C ARG A 144 -10.07 0.33 2.48
N LEU A 145 -9.34 -0.53 3.17
CA LEU A 145 -9.70 -1.02 4.49
C LEU A 145 -9.03 -0.19 5.58
N PRO A 146 -9.59 -0.19 6.81
CA PRO A 146 -8.90 0.33 7.98
C PRO A 146 -7.53 -0.34 8.14
N VAL A 147 -6.47 0.46 8.26
CA VAL A 147 -5.08 0.01 8.46
C VAL A 147 -4.41 1.03 9.37
N SER A 148 -3.79 0.58 10.46
CA SER A 148 -3.22 1.48 11.49
C SER A 148 -4.23 2.58 11.87
N ASP A 149 -3.85 3.85 11.80
CA ASP A 149 -4.69 4.99 12.18
C ASP A 149 -5.62 5.47 11.06
N ARG A 150 -5.54 4.86 9.86
CA ARG A 150 -6.39 5.23 8.73
C ARG A 150 -7.71 4.49 8.81
N ILE A 151 -8.77 5.21 9.13
CA ILE A 151 -10.15 4.71 9.13
C ILE A 151 -10.90 5.35 7.94
N PRO A 152 -11.39 4.56 6.96
CA PRO A 152 -12.23 5.08 5.88
C PRO A 152 -13.54 5.65 6.44
N SER A 153 -13.92 6.86 6.02
CA SER A 153 -15.12 7.57 6.52
C SER A 153 -16.43 6.84 6.18
N SER A 154 -16.47 6.13 5.05
CA SER A 154 -17.58 5.27 4.64
C SER A 154 -17.00 4.02 3.97
N PRO A 155 -16.95 2.87 4.64
CA PRO A 155 -16.42 1.65 4.05
C PRO A 155 -17.32 1.20 2.88
N SER A 156 -16.71 0.96 1.72
CA SER A 156 -17.42 0.38 0.57
C SER A 156 -17.95 -1.02 0.92
N PRO A 157 -19.16 -1.40 0.47
CA PRO A 157 -19.68 -2.76 0.64
C PRO A 157 -18.77 -3.81 -0.04
N TYR A 158 -17.97 -3.38 -1.01
CA TYR A 158 -17.03 -4.23 -1.74
C TYR A 158 -15.60 -4.21 -1.15
N ALA A 159 -15.35 -3.48 -0.06
CA ALA A 159 -14.00 -3.37 0.52
C ALA A 159 -13.39 -4.72 0.91
N GLN A 160 -14.23 -5.75 1.15
CA GLN A 160 -13.78 -7.11 1.41
C GLN A 160 -13.02 -7.75 0.25
N LEU A 161 -13.24 -7.31 -1.01
CA LEU A 161 -12.49 -7.77 -2.17
C LEU A 161 -10.98 -7.48 -2.03
N MET A 162 -10.64 -6.40 -1.32
CA MET A 162 -9.25 -6.01 -1.08
C MET A 162 -8.68 -6.60 0.23
N LYS A 163 -9.45 -7.38 1.00
CA LYS A 163 -9.05 -7.86 2.33
C LYS A 163 -7.70 -8.57 2.33
N ASN A 164 -7.52 -9.57 1.48
CA ASN A 164 -6.29 -10.35 1.46
C ASN A 164 -5.11 -9.51 0.96
N TYR A 165 -5.34 -8.71 -0.08
CA TYR A 165 -4.31 -7.83 -0.63
C TYR A 165 -3.84 -6.78 0.39
N CYS A 166 -4.76 -6.08 1.05
CA CYS A 166 -4.46 -5.14 2.13
C CYS A 166 -3.75 -5.82 3.31
N SER A 167 -4.24 -6.99 3.74
CA SER A 167 -3.70 -7.72 4.88
C SER A 167 -2.28 -8.21 4.64
N LEU A 168 -2.01 -8.82 3.48
CA LEU A 168 -0.71 -9.40 3.14
C LEU A 168 0.34 -8.34 2.76
N THR A 169 -0.08 -7.13 2.40
CA THR A 169 0.83 -6.01 2.10
C THR A 169 0.85 -4.95 3.20
N HIS A 170 0.15 -5.17 4.31
CA HIS A 170 0.07 -4.26 5.45
C HIS A 170 -0.33 -2.82 5.05
N GLY A 171 -1.19 -2.70 4.03
CA GLY A 171 -1.64 -1.42 3.47
C GLY A 171 -0.71 -0.78 2.44
N TYR A 172 0.55 -1.22 2.28
CA TYR A 172 1.47 -0.68 1.28
C TYR A 172 0.95 -0.83 -0.16
N GLY A 173 0.48 -2.03 -0.51
CA GLY A 173 0.05 -2.36 -1.87
C GLY A 173 -1.02 -1.39 -2.41
N PRO A 174 -2.16 -1.23 -1.72
CA PRO A 174 -3.20 -0.29 -2.13
C PRO A 174 -2.70 1.16 -2.28
N GLU A 175 -1.84 1.63 -1.38
CA GLU A 175 -1.28 2.99 -1.46
C GLU A 175 -0.42 3.17 -2.69
N VAL A 176 0.45 2.20 -2.98
CA VAL A 176 1.36 2.28 -4.12
C VAL A 176 0.64 2.10 -5.46
N CYS A 177 -0.41 1.28 -5.52
CA CYS A 177 -1.25 1.21 -6.71
C CYS A 177 -1.92 2.55 -7.04
N VAL A 178 -2.49 3.22 -6.04
CA VAL A 178 -3.08 4.56 -6.21
C VAL A 178 -2.01 5.57 -6.63
N LEU A 179 -0.84 5.55 -5.98
CA LEU A 179 0.29 6.42 -6.33
C LEU A 179 0.71 6.28 -7.79
N TRP A 180 0.87 5.06 -8.30
CA TRP A 180 1.28 4.85 -9.69
C TRP A 180 0.20 5.25 -10.69
N LEU A 181 -1.08 5.00 -10.39
CA LEU A 181 -2.18 5.46 -11.24
C LEU A 181 -2.21 6.99 -11.35
N GLU A 182 -2.03 7.72 -10.25
CA GLU A 182 -1.91 9.18 -10.28
C GLU A 182 -0.64 9.66 -11.00
N SER A 183 0.46 8.91 -10.87
CA SER A 183 1.71 9.24 -11.56
C SER A 183 1.59 9.07 -13.08
N PHE A 184 0.95 7.99 -13.53
CA PHE A 184 0.66 7.78 -14.95
C PHE A 184 -0.33 8.81 -15.48
N ARG A 185 -1.36 9.16 -14.68
CA ARG A 185 -2.28 10.24 -15.03
C ARG A 185 -1.55 11.55 -15.31
N LYS A 186 -0.63 11.95 -14.43
CA LYS A 186 0.22 13.15 -14.63
C LYS A 186 1.04 13.08 -15.93
N ILE A 187 1.58 11.91 -16.26
CA ILE A 187 2.35 11.71 -17.51
C ILE A 187 1.44 11.86 -18.73
N PHE A 188 0.25 11.26 -18.71
CA PHE A 188 -0.70 11.37 -19.83
C PHE A 188 -1.27 12.78 -20.00
N ASP A 189 -1.56 13.47 -18.90
CA ASP A 189 -2.00 14.86 -18.90
C ASP A 189 -0.91 15.77 -19.50
N ALA A 190 0.34 15.65 -19.01
CA ALA A 190 1.47 16.41 -19.55
C ALA A 190 1.71 16.11 -21.04
N ALA A 191 1.62 14.84 -21.46
CA ALA A 191 1.77 14.49 -22.87
C ALA A 191 0.65 15.10 -23.74
N SER A 192 -0.57 15.18 -23.21
CA SER A 192 -1.72 15.79 -23.89
C SER A 192 -1.55 17.30 -24.08
N GLU A 193 -1.04 17.97 -23.05
CA GLU A 193 -0.75 19.42 -23.02
C GLU A 193 0.40 19.81 -23.96
N MET A 194 1.37 18.92 -24.17
CA MET A 194 2.49 19.14 -25.10
C MET A 194 2.10 19.08 -26.57
N LEU A 195 0.93 18.55 -26.92
CA LEU A 195 0.48 18.48 -28.31
C LEU A 195 0.07 19.87 -28.83
N PRO A 196 0.36 20.22 -30.10
CA PRO A 196 -0.02 21.51 -30.68
C PRO A 196 -1.53 21.76 -30.58
N LEU A 197 -1.93 23.01 -30.27
CA LEU A 197 -3.33 23.41 -30.34
C LEU A 197 -3.83 23.20 -31.79
N THR A 198 -4.99 22.57 -31.91
CA THR A 198 -5.64 22.22 -33.18
C THR A 198 -6.80 23.15 -33.42
#